data_AF-A0AA38R5T2-F1
#
_entry.id   AF-A0AA38R5T2-F1
#
_cell.length_a   1.000
_cell.length_b   1.000
_cell.length_c   1.000
_cell.angle_alpha   90.00
_cell.angle_beta   90.00
_cell.angle_gamma   90.00
#
_symmetry.space_group_name_H-M   'P 1'
#
loop_
_entity.id
_entity.type
_entity.pdbx_description
1 polymer ?
#
loop_
_entity_poly.entity_id
_entity_poly.type
_entity_poly.pdbx_seq_one_letter_code
_entity_poly.pdbx_strand_id
1 'polypeptide(L)'
;MSPDSSELGPQSQEMAEPKARKACINCRRQKMKCRIDNGNVCRRCQRSGVPCIFVPRANAAQVILPAPVTNPASVEFNKDVLRRLKIIEDYLGLPRADDHATSDSVTSRGDAPGDEELPEDSRALRSLWDAVACLERITPTASVDPVIWRKSTIKHLWLTFHDAMPGLHFLPKRQTFSSPRPLLLASILCCSSSRGAPEMSELAPYYLTVLFNAIGQLSIPNSEIGRPADDPHSEEWAFQTVLGLVLAGLLMEANVPETGVWISIAYRLILEHCPPHIDEKSRDWRKLFTGVQIVDLEHASLHLSCPVIPLEPPLPMLQVSHRDQLYRLSRMMHTGLTHFTGRGLPTIWSCFTGYPPETSLSTFPFTAIDAAVLRDWARQLDEWLVEFSKAEEDTEEDRGLVFRQYVLHRLVVLSIYHPARGCNLYSNSITPEEQYELLLSARATLKLHLNDNSIWSNWDLVMITWAALIVIQGIEGGASEPDDLRNIRIHLDKLRLTNEPKPSLRDKLIARLEQSIQGVQTPSPSALNDPMGLAMSRSLDYSWQIFDQASLEPLGLVQPMELNGG
;
A
#
# COMPACT_ATOMS: atom_id res chain seq x y z
N MET A 1 12.66 46.37 76.04
CA MET A 1 13.57 45.89 77.09
C MET A 1 13.45 44.38 77.12
N SER A 2 14.61 43.73 77.03
CA SER A 2 14.91 42.31 77.15
C SER A 2 14.35 41.32 76.12
N PRO A 3 15.17 40.30 75.77
CA PRO A 3 15.07 39.53 74.54
C PRO A 3 14.50 38.13 74.79
N ASP A 4 14.09 37.43 73.73
CA ASP A 4 13.80 36.01 73.82
C ASP A 4 14.58 35.21 72.79
N SER A 5 15.20 34.16 73.32
CA SER A 5 16.21 33.29 72.74
C SER A 5 15.51 32.14 72.03
N SER A 6 15.89 31.86 70.78
CA SER A 6 15.40 30.69 70.04
C SER A 6 16.52 29.67 69.89
N GLU A 7 16.50 28.63 70.72
CA GLU A 7 17.34 27.43 70.59
C GLU A 7 16.65 26.36 69.71
N LEU A 8 17.39 25.94 68.68
CA LEU A 8 17.58 24.60 68.10
C LEU A 8 16.54 23.50 68.39
N GLY A 9 15.87 23.05 67.32
CA GLY A 9 15.28 21.71 67.18
C GLY A 9 15.71 21.07 65.84
N PRO A 10 16.02 19.76 65.79
CA PRO A 10 16.71 19.14 64.65
C PRO A 10 15.77 18.90 63.47
N GLN A 11 16.22 19.30 62.28
CA GLN A 11 15.60 18.95 61.00
C GLN A 11 15.70 17.43 60.77
N SER A 12 14.57 16.75 60.87
CA SER A 12 14.38 15.41 60.33
C SER A 12 14.50 15.47 58.81
N GLN A 13 15.66 15.06 58.29
CA GLN A 13 15.83 14.70 56.89
C GLN A 13 14.94 13.48 56.58
N GLU A 14 13.77 13.72 56.00
CA GLU A 14 13.04 12.72 55.24
C GLU A 14 13.90 12.31 54.04
N MET A 15 14.73 11.28 54.23
CA MET A 15 15.30 10.53 53.11
C MET A 15 14.14 9.91 52.33
N ALA A 16 13.82 10.50 51.19
CA ALA A 16 12.91 9.93 50.21
C ALA A 16 13.27 8.47 49.93
N GLU A 17 12.42 7.53 50.37
CA GLU A 17 12.55 6.12 50.03
C GLU A 17 12.57 5.96 48.50
N PRO A 18 13.57 5.28 47.93
CA PRO A 18 13.63 5.07 46.49
C PRO A 18 12.45 4.21 46.04
N LYS A 19 11.62 4.79 45.15
CA LYS A 19 10.47 4.18 44.46
C LYS A 19 10.67 2.68 44.19
N ALA A 20 9.66 1.89 44.55
CA ALA A 20 9.65 0.43 44.55
C ALA A 20 10.32 -0.21 43.31
N ARG A 21 11.42 -0.94 43.55
CA ARG A 21 12.12 -1.76 42.54
C ARG A 21 11.16 -2.82 41.97
N LYS A 22 11.03 -2.86 40.63
CA LYS A 22 10.17 -3.81 39.90
C LYS A 22 10.48 -5.26 40.31
N ALA A 23 9.47 -6.10 40.51
CA ALA A 23 9.66 -7.51 40.89
C ALA A 23 10.36 -8.35 39.79
N CYS A 24 11.14 -9.37 40.17
CA CYS A 24 11.76 -10.33 39.24
C CYS A 24 10.73 -11.28 38.60
N ILE A 25 11.09 -11.96 37.50
CA ILE A 25 10.19 -12.87 36.74
C ILE A 25 9.58 -13.95 37.64
N ASN A 26 10.39 -14.59 38.50
CA ASN A 26 9.92 -15.68 39.35
C ASN A 26 8.86 -15.20 40.36
N CYS A 27 9.08 -14.04 40.98
CA CYS A 27 8.11 -13.44 41.88
C CYS A 27 6.86 -12.94 41.14
N ARG A 28 6.99 -12.43 39.91
CA ARG A 28 5.85 -12.04 39.06
C ARG A 28 4.98 -13.24 38.68
N ARG A 29 5.59 -14.32 38.18
CA ARG A 29 4.90 -15.56 37.77
C ARG A 29 4.09 -16.15 38.93
N GLN A 30 4.61 -16.07 40.15
CA GLN A 30 3.94 -16.56 41.35
C GLN A 30 3.02 -15.50 42.01
N LYS A 31 2.94 -14.28 41.47
CA LYS A 31 2.21 -13.12 42.04
C LYS A 31 2.59 -12.80 43.50
N MET A 32 3.87 -12.95 43.85
CA MET A 32 4.38 -12.75 45.21
C MET A 32 5.27 -11.50 45.32
N LYS A 33 5.38 -10.92 46.52
CA LYS A 33 6.22 -9.74 46.78
C LYS A 33 7.71 -10.07 46.62
N CYS A 34 8.41 -9.31 45.79
CA CYS A 34 9.84 -9.41 45.57
C CYS A 34 10.57 -8.48 46.56
N ARG A 35 11.37 -9.04 47.48
CA ARG A 35 12.17 -8.27 48.44
C ARG A 35 13.66 -8.47 48.16
N ILE A 36 14.39 -7.36 48.04
CA ILE A 36 15.84 -7.32 47.83
C ILE A 36 16.41 -6.60 49.05
N ASP A 37 17.13 -7.32 49.89
CA ASP A 37 17.67 -6.76 51.14
C ASP A 37 19.07 -6.19 50.90
N ASN A 38 19.98 -6.92 50.23
CA ASN A 38 21.29 -6.44 49.77
C ASN A 38 21.78 -7.27 48.57
N GLY A 39 22.16 -6.63 47.46
CA GLY A 39 22.66 -7.27 46.23
C GLY A 39 21.64 -7.36 45.07
N ASN A 40 21.95 -8.15 44.05
CA ASN A 40 21.19 -8.23 42.79
C ASN A 40 20.13 -9.36 42.75
N VAL A 41 20.00 -10.13 43.84
CA VAL A 41 19.07 -11.27 43.93
C VAL A 41 18.03 -11.05 45.03
N CYS A 42 16.79 -11.47 44.79
CA CYS A 42 15.75 -11.40 45.81
C CYS A 42 15.86 -12.59 46.78
N ARG A 43 15.42 -12.39 48.03
CA ARG A 43 15.52 -13.39 49.12
C ARG A 43 14.93 -14.75 48.75
N ARG A 44 13.87 -14.77 47.92
CA ARG A 44 13.22 -16.00 47.46
C ARG A 44 14.06 -16.74 46.43
N CYS A 45 14.54 -16.05 45.40
CA CYS A 45 15.38 -16.68 44.38
C CYS A 45 16.69 -17.20 44.98
N GLN A 46 17.25 -16.46 45.94
CA GLN A 46 18.43 -16.88 46.70
C GLN A 46 18.17 -18.17 47.50
N ARG A 47 17.06 -18.25 48.25
CA ARG A 47 16.71 -19.46 49.03
C ARG A 47 16.41 -20.67 48.15
N SER A 48 15.80 -20.46 46.99
CA SER A 48 15.43 -21.53 46.07
C SER A 48 16.59 -21.92 45.13
N GLY A 49 17.75 -21.26 45.20
CA GLY A 49 18.89 -21.54 44.32
C GLY A 49 18.60 -21.28 42.84
N VAL A 50 17.61 -20.45 42.52
CA VAL A 50 17.21 -20.15 41.13
C VAL A 50 17.68 -18.76 40.69
N PRO A 51 17.96 -18.55 39.41
CA PRO A 51 18.40 -17.25 38.91
C PRO A 51 17.33 -16.16 39.13
N CYS A 52 17.75 -15.00 39.64
CA CYS A 52 16.86 -13.85 39.87
C CYS A 52 16.95 -12.85 38.70
N ILE A 53 15.99 -12.93 37.77
CA ILE A 53 16.05 -12.17 36.52
C ILE A 53 15.00 -11.05 36.52
N PHE A 54 15.45 -9.82 36.22
CA PHE A 54 14.59 -8.65 36.06
C PHE A 54 14.50 -8.28 34.58
N VAL A 55 13.32 -8.43 33.99
CA VAL A 55 13.07 -8.03 32.60
C VAL A 55 12.15 -6.81 32.58
N PRO A 56 12.52 -5.73 31.87
CA PRO A 56 11.63 -4.60 31.59
C PRO A 56 10.38 -5.07 30.85
N ARG A 57 9.21 -4.47 31.11
CA ARG A 57 8.04 -4.69 30.23
C ARG A 57 8.36 -4.09 28.85
N ALA A 58 7.87 -4.73 27.79
CA ALA A 58 8.14 -4.38 26.39
C ALA A 58 7.88 -2.90 26.01
N ASN A 59 7.17 -2.13 26.85
CA ASN A 59 6.82 -0.73 26.57
C ASN A 59 7.69 0.28 27.35
N ALA A 60 8.90 -0.10 27.77
CA ALA A 60 9.82 0.78 28.49
C ALA A 60 11.21 0.78 27.83
N ALA A 61 11.28 1.20 26.57
CA ALA A 61 12.53 1.57 25.91
C ALA A 61 12.88 3.02 26.26
N GLN A 62 13.37 3.25 27.47
CA GLN A 62 14.31 4.34 27.73
C GLN A 62 15.55 3.68 28.33
N VAL A 63 16.48 3.36 27.44
CA VAL A 63 17.78 2.82 27.79
C VAL A 63 18.62 3.99 28.29
N ILE A 64 18.66 4.18 29.61
CA ILE A 64 19.83 4.80 30.25
C ILE A 64 20.86 3.68 30.34
N LEU A 65 21.87 3.72 29.47
CA LEU A 65 23.04 2.84 29.54
C LEU A 65 23.82 3.13 30.83
N PRO A 66 24.00 2.17 31.74
CA PRO A 66 25.10 2.20 32.68
C PRO A 66 26.38 1.74 31.95
N ALA A 67 27.50 2.40 32.26
CA ALA A 67 28.81 2.14 31.68
C ALA A 67 29.19 0.63 31.63
N PRO A 68 29.98 0.20 30.64
CA PRO A 68 30.26 -1.23 30.43
C PRO A 68 31.11 -1.79 31.58
N VAL A 69 30.54 -2.74 32.31
CA VAL A 69 31.32 -3.68 33.11
C VAL A 69 31.95 -4.65 32.12
N THR A 70 33.26 -4.51 31.89
CA THR A 70 34.05 -5.42 31.05
C THR A 70 33.99 -6.83 31.62
N ASN A 71 33.14 -7.67 31.02
CA ASN A 71 33.05 -9.08 31.32
C ASN A 71 33.75 -9.83 30.16
N PRO A 72 34.77 -10.68 30.41
CA PRO A 72 35.54 -11.33 29.33
C PRO A 72 34.68 -12.15 28.36
N ALA A 73 33.54 -12.69 28.83
CA ALA A 73 32.57 -13.39 27.99
C ALA A 73 31.83 -12.46 26.97
N SER A 74 31.72 -11.16 27.24
CA SER A 74 31.10 -10.21 26.28
C SER A 74 32.04 -9.86 25.13
N VAL A 75 33.36 -9.89 25.38
CA VAL A 75 34.38 -9.62 24.35
C VAL A 75 34.40 -10.74 23.31
N GLU A 76 34.27 -11.99 23.76
CA GLU A 76 34.26 -13.16 22.87
C GLU A 76 32.95 -13.26 22.07
N PHE A 77 31.82 -12.96 22.71
CA PHE A 77 30.53 -12.81 22.02
C PHE A 77 30.58 -11.69 20.97
N ASN A 78 31.10 -10.51 21.31
CA ASN A 78 31.23 -9.40 20.37
C ASN A 78 32.14 -9.75 19.18
N LYS A 79 33.25 -10.47 19.42
CA LYS A 79 34.11 -10.96 18.35
C LYS A 79 33.41 -11.95 17.42
N ASP A 80 32.61 -12.86 17.97
CA ASP A 80 31.84 -13.81 17.16
C ASP A 80 30.75 -13.12 16.34
N VAL A 81 30.03 -12.18 16.96
CA VAL A 81 29.03 -11.34 16.27
C VAL A 81 29.66 -10.54 15.14
N LEU A 82 30.78 -9.86 15.38
CA LEU A 82 31.49 -9.09 14.35
C LEU A 82 32.03 -9.99 13.23
N ARG A 83 32.49 -11.20 13.54
CA ARG A 83 32.91 -12.17 12.53
C ARG A 83 31.74 -12.61 11.64
N ARG A 84 30.59 -12.90 12.23
CA ARG A 84 29.38 -13.27 11.49
C ARG A 84 28.84 -12.10 10.67
N LEU A 85 28.89 -10.89 11.21
CA LEU A 85 28.55 -9.67 10.49
C LEU A 85 29.43 -9.51 9.26
N LYS A 86 30.74 -9.68 9.41
CA LYS A 86 31.71 -9.61 8.30
C LYS A 86 31.42 -10.63 7.19
N ILE A 87 31.04 -11.85 7.54
CA ILE A 87 30.66 -12.87 6.54
C ILE A 87 29.41 -12.43 5.75
N ILE A 88 28.45 -11.82 6.44
CA ILE A 88 27.23 -11.30 5.82
C ILE A 88 27.56 -10.08 4.94
N GLU A 89 28.39 -9.15 5.41
CA GLU A 89 28.84 -7.97 4.66
C GLU A 89 29.62 -8.36 3.40
N ASP A 90 30.55 -9.32 3.50
CA ASP A 90 31.32 -9.85 2.37
C ASP A 90 30.38 -10.56 1.36
N TYR A 91 29.33 -11.27 1.83
CA TYR A 91 28.32 -11.90 0.96
C TYR A 91 27.42 -10.87 0.26
N LEU A 92 27.08 -9.77 0.94
CA LEU A 92 26.24 -8.69 0.41
C LEU A 92 27.02 -7.68 -0.44
N GLY A 93 28.34 -7.79 -0.53
CA GLY A 93 29.19 -6.87 -1.29
C GLY A 93 29.25 -5.46 -0.70
N LEU A 94 29.12 -5.32 0.63
CA LEU A 94 29.21 -4.02 1.29
C LEU A 94 30.69 -3.58 1.38
N PRO A 95 31.00 -2.30 1.08
CA PRO A 95 32.38 -1.80 1.14
C PRO A 95 32.91 -1.84 2.59
N ARG A 96 34.19 -2.18 2.76
CA ARG A 96 34.82 -2.20 4.09
C ARG A 96 34.99 -0.76 4.58
N ALA A 97 34.74 -0.54 5.87
CA ALA A 97 34.92 0.78 6.49
C ALA A 97 36.34 1.37 6.32
N ASP A 98 37.35 0.52 6.07
CA ASP A 98 38.73 0.93 5.81
C ASP A 98 38.97 1.44 4.37
N ASP A 99 38.09 1.13 3.41
CA ASP A 99 38.25 1.56 2.01
C ASP A 99 37.90 3.04 1.80
N HIS A 100 37.22 3.67 2.76
CA HIS A 100 36.94 5.11 2.75
C HIS A 100 38.11 5.98 3.23
N ALA A 101 39.19 5.39 3.75
CA ALA A 101 40.31 6.16 4.32
C ALA A 101 41.49 6.39 3.35
N THR A 102 41.50 5.79 2.14
CA THR A 102 42.65 5.91 1.21
C THR A 102 42.31 6.11 -0.28
N SER A 103 41.05 6.32 -0.66
CA SER A 103 40.68 6.61 -2.06
C SER A 103 40.40 8.09 -2.34
N ASP A 104 41.23 9.00 -1.81
CA ASP A 104 41.46 10.32 -2.44
C ASP A 104 42.62 10.17 -3.44
N SER A 105 42.35 9.46 -4.54
CA SER A 105 43.19 9.57 -5.73
C SER A 105 42.29 9.76 -6.94
N VAL A 106 42.10 11.03 -7.27
CA VAL A 106 41.46 11.51 -8.48
C VAL A 106 42.26 11.01 -9.67
N THR A 107 41.87 9.88 -10.26
CA THR A 107 42.22 9.58 -11.65
C THR A 107 41.26 10.32 -12.55
N SER A 108 41.64 11.56 -12.86
CA SER A 108 41.12 12.33 -13.98
C SER A 108 41.34 11.52 -15.26
N ARG A 109 40.26 10.97 -15.83
CA ARG A 109 40.22 10.59 -17.25
C ARG A 109 39.61 11.76 -17.99
N GLY A 110 40.43 12.36 -18.84
CA GLY A 110 40.20 13.68 -19.40
C GLY A 110 39.01 13.73 -20.36
N ASP A 111 38.24 14.80 -20.21
CA ASP A 111 37.67 15.53 -21.33
C ASP A 111 38.51 16.80 -21.52
N ALA A 112 39.06 16.95 -22.72
CA ALA A 112 39.68 18.18 -23.19
C ALA A 112 38.61 19.11 -23.78
N PRO A 113 38.90 20.43 -23.91
CA PRO A 113 37.94 21.49 -23.67
C PRO A 113 37.18 21.92 -24.92
N GLY A 114 35.90 22.20 -24.73
CA GLY A 114 35.08 23.02 -25.61
C GLY A 114 34.07 23.76 -24.74
N ASP A 115 34.34 25.03 -24.48
CA ASP A 115 33.35 25.99 -24.02
C ASP A 115 32.23 26.05 -25.06
N GLU A 116 31.21 25.20 -24.92
CA GLU A 116 29.91 25.42 -25.53
C GLU A 116 28.99 25.98 -24.45
N GLU A 117 28.48 27.18 -24.72
CA GLU A 117 27.52 27.90 -23.89
C GLU A 117 26.42 26.95 -23.37
N LEU A 118 26.38 26.75 -22.05
CA LEU A 118 25.37 25.92 -21.40
C LEU A 118 23.96 26.36 -21.85
N PRO A 119 23.17 25.49 -22.51
CA PRO A 119 21.80 25.81 -22.90
C PRO A 119 20.99 26.26 -21.67
N GLU A 120 20.10 27.23 -21.82
CA GLU A 120 19.24 27.73 -20.73
C GLU A 120 18.50 26.59 -19.97
N ASP A 121 18.17 25.51 -20.68
CA ASP A 121 17.65 24.23 -20.16
C ASP A 121 18.47 23.63 -19.01
N SER A 122 19.80 23.80 -19.01
CA SER A 122 20.69 23.23 -18.00
C SER A 122 20.59 23.95 -16.65
N ARG A 123 20.16 25.22 -16.64
CA ARG A 123 19.87 25.96 -15.41
C ARG A 123 18.51 25.54 -14.83
N ALA A 124 17.52 25.31 -15.68
CA ALA A 124 16.18 24.89 -15.27
C ALA A 124 16.15 23.50 -14.59
N LEU A 125 17.09 22.61 -14.95
CA LEU A 125 17.18 21.25 -14.41
C LEU A 125 18.27 21.07 -13.34
N ARG A 126 18.85 22.15 -12.80
CA ARG A 126 19.94 22.03 -11.81
C ARG A 126 19.52 21.22 -10.58
N SER A 127 18.37 21.54 -10.02
CA SER A 127 17.74 20.86 -8.87
C SER A 127 17.45 19.38 -9.14
N LEU A 128 17.08 19.04 -10.38
CA LEU A 128 16.92 17.65 -10.81
C LEU A 128 18.25 16.90 -10.66
N TRP A 129 19.36 17.48 -11.15
CA TRP A 129 20.68 16.85 -11.06
C TRP A 129 21.20 16.71 -9.63
N ASP A 130 20.86 17.64 -8.74
CA ASP A 130 21.19 17.52 -7.31
C ASP A 130 20.48 16.30 -6.68
N ALA A 131 19.21 16.08 -7.02
CA ALA A 131 18.47 14.89 -6.60
C ALA A 131 19.01 13.60 -7.22
N VAL A 132 19.43 13.62 -8.48
CA VAL A 132 20.10 12.48 -9.14
C VAL A 132 21.40 12.12 -8.42
N ALA A 133 22.25 13.10 -8.12
CA ALA A 133 23.51 12.87 -7.43
C ALA A 133 23.31 12.26 -6.03
N CYS A 134 22.24 12.65 -5.33
CA CYS A 134 21.82 12.02 -4.07
C CYS A 134 21.44 10.54 -4.28
N LEU A 135 20.58 10.25 -5.26
CA LEU A 135 20.15 8.89 -5.58
C LEU A 135 21.32 7.98 -5.99
N GLU A 136 22.26 8.51 -6.75
CA GLU A 136 23.47 7.79 -7.19
C GLU A 136 24.36 7.43 -5.99
N ARG A 137 24.56 8.35 -5.02
CA ARG A 137 25.34 8.09 -3.81
C ARG A 137 24.77 6.99 -2.93
N ILE A 138 23.45 6.95 -2.76
CA ILE A 138 22.80 5.99 -1.86
C ILE A 138 22.54 4.62 -2.51
N THR A 139 22.73 4.52 -3.83
CA THR A 139 22.50 3.28 -4.58
C THR A 139 23.82 2.55 -4.77
N PRO A 140 23.98 1.33 -4.24
CA PRO A 140 25.20 0.56 -4.45
C PRO A 140 25.49 0.37 -5.95
N THR A 141 26.69 0.71 -6.42
CA THR A 141 27.05 0.61 -7.85
C THR A 141 26.94 -0.81 -8.40
N ALA A 142 27.08 -1.82 -7.53
CA ALA A 142 26.94 -3.23 -7.91
C ALA A 142 25.48 -3.66 -8.19
N SER A 143 24.47 -2.88 -7.78
CA SER A 143 23.06 -3.26 -7.90
C SER A 143 22.36 -2.67 -9.12
N VAL A 144 23.01 -1.78 -9.87
CA VAL A 144 22.39 -1.08 -11.00
C VAL A 144 23.33 -0.92 -12.21
N ASP A 145 22.76 -0.91 -13.41
CA ASP A 145 23.51 -0.59 -14.63
C ASP A 145 23.86 0.91 -14.69
N PRO A 146 25.12 1.32 -14.94
CA PRO A 146 25.50 2.72 -15.08
C PRO A 146 24.69 3.53 -16.12
N VAL A 147 24.06 2.87 -17.09
CA VAL A 147 23.18 3.49 -18.10
C VAL A 147 22.03 4.29 -17.47
N ILE A 148 21.55 3.90 -16.28
CA ILE A 148 20.43 4.59 -15.62
C ILE A 148 20.78 6.02 -15.19
N TRP A 149 22.06 6.33 -15.04
CA TRP A 149 22.56 7.65 -14.61
C TRP A 149 22.83 8.60 -15.78
N ARG A 150 22.61 8.16 -17.03
CA ARG A 150 22.75 9.02 -18.22
C ARG A 150 21.77 10.19 -18.14
N LYS A 151 22.29 11.41 -18.28
CA LYS A 151 21.48 12.65 -18.25
C LYS A 151 20.38 12.66 -19.31
N SER A 152 20.64 12.15 -20.51
CA SER A 152 19.63 12.05 -21.58
C SER A 152 18.46 11.17 -21.17
N THR A 153 18.73 10.00 -20.59
CA THR A 153 17.73 9.04 -20.10
C THR A 153 16.88 9.66 -19.00
N ILE A 154 17.50 10.24 -17.97
CA ILE A 154 16.80 10.85 -16.85
C ILE A 154 15.95 12.05 -17.30
N LYS A 155 16.51 12.92 -18.16
CA LYS A 155 15.78 14.07 -18.72
C LYS A 155 14.56 13.59 -19.51
N HIS A 156 14.70 12.55 -20.32
CA HIS A 156 13.58 11.98 -21.07
C HIS A 156 12.49 11.47 -20.11
N LEU A 157 12.82 10.54 -19.20
CA LEU A 157 11.87 9.96 -18.25
C LEU A 157 11.15 11.02 -17.42
N TRP A 158 11.90 12.01 -16.91
CA TRP A 158 11.36 13.12 -16.13
C TRP A 158 10.36 13.96 -16.92
N LEU A 159 10.70 14.35 -18.15
CA LEU A 159 9.84 15.20 -18.97
C LEU A 159 8.62 14.45 -19.49
N THR A 160 8.77 13.18 -19.85
CA THR A 160 7.66 12.36 -20.35
C THR A 160 6.71 11.89 -19.26
N PHE A 161 7.06 12.03 -17.98
CA PHE A 161 6.22 11.59 -16.86
C PHE A 161 4.80 12.16 -16.98
N HIS A 162 4.65 13.47 -17.19
CA HIS A 162 3.34 14.12 -17.22
C HIS A 162 2.53 13.86 -18.49
N ASP A 163 3.16 13.41 -19.57
CA ASP A 163 2.49 12.99 -20.80
C ASP A 163 2.12 11.50 -20.73
N ALA A 164 2.99 10.73 -20.08
CA ALA A 164 2.90 9.34 -19.65
C ALA A 164 1.70 8.99 -18.77
N MET A 165 1.42 9.88 -17.80
CA MET A 165 0.65 9.51 -16.61
C MET A 165 -0.77 10.11 -16.62
N PRO A 166 -1.79 9.28 -16.36
CA PRO A 166 -3.10 9.78 -15.99
C PRO A 166 -3.02 10.70 -14.76
N GLY A 167 -3.92 11.68 -14.69
CA GLY A 167 -4.06 12.50 -13.49
C GLY A 167 -4.36 11.63 -12.27
N LEU A 168 -3.74 11.97 -11.13
CA LEU A 168 -4.14 11.41 -9.84
C LEU A 168 -5.49 12.05 -9.48
N HIS A 169 -6.53 11.26 -9.24
CA HIS A 169 -7.89 11.80 -9.03
C HIS A 169 -8.00 12.68 -7.79
N PHE A 170 -7.19 12.38 -6.78
CA PHE A 170 -7.04 13.23 -5.61
C PHE A 170 -6.13 14.44 -5.85
N LEU A 171 -5.42 14.55 -6.98
CA LEU A 171 -4.59 15.69 -7.38
C LEU A 171 -4.80 16.01 -8.89
N PRO A 172 -5.98 16.50 -9.28
CA PRO A 172 -6.37 16.62 -10.69
C PRO A 172 -5.57 17.67 -11.47
N LYS A 173 -5.01 18.67 -10.76
CA LYS A 173 -4.10 19.64 -11.38
C LYS A 173 -2.70 19.03 -11.45
N ARG A 174 -2.13 18.96 -12.66
CA ARG A 174 -0.72 18.56 -12.88
C ARG A 174 0.19 19.37 -11.95
N GLN A 175 0.71 18.73 -10.89
CA GLN A 175 1.72 19.36 -10.04
C GLN A 175 3.07 19.20 -10.71
N THR A 176 3.56 20.29 -11.28
CA THR A 176 4.92 20.36 -11.82
C THR A 176 5.87 20.83 -10.73
N PHE A 177 6.90 20.04 -10.43
CA PHE A 177 7.93 20.40 -9.45
C PHE A 177 9.17 20.90 -10.19
N SER A 178 9.54 22.17 -9.99
CA SER A 178 10.79 22.71 -10.53
C SER A 178 12.03 22.22 -9.77
N SER A 179 11.85 21.66 -8.57
CA SER A 179 12.93 21.11 -7.74
C SER A 179 12.48 19.81 -7.08
N PRO A 180 12.61 18.66 -7.78
CA PRO A 180 12.21 17.38 -7.20
C PRO A 180 13.14 16.96 -6.08
N ARG A 181 12.56 16.41 -5.01
CA ARG A 181 13.30 15.72 -3.95
C ARG A 181 13.67 14.30 -4.40
N PRO A 182 14.77 13.72 -3.87
CA PRO A 182 15.27 12.42 -4.32
C PRO A 182 14.21 11.31 -4.36
N LEU A 183 13.37 11.19 -3.32
CA LEU A 183 12.34 10.14 -3.29
C LEU A 183 11.27 10.34 -4.37
N LEU A 184 10.77 11.57 -4.54
CA LEU A 184 9.79 11.87 -5.58
C LEU A 184 10.37 11.59 -6.97
N LEU A 185 11.63 11.98 -7.20
CA LEU A 185 12.33 11.68 -8.44
C LEU A 185 12.45 10.17 -8.68
N ALA A 186 12.87 9.40 -7.67
CA ALA A 186 12.99 7.95 -7.79
C ALA A 186 11.64 7.29 -8.14
N SER A 187 10.55 7.74 -7.51
CA SER A 187 9.20 7.27 -7.84
C SER A 187 8.84 7.62 -9.28
N ILE A 188 9.08 8.86 -9.72
CA ILE A 188 8.80 9.32 -11.09
C ILE A 188 9.59 8.52 -12.14
N LEU A 189 10.88 8.25 -11.89
CA LEU A 189 11.72 7.46 -12.80
C LEU A 189 11.25 6.00 -12.86
N CYS A 190 10.89 5.42 -11.72
CA CYS A 190 10.32 4.07 -11.66
C CYS A 190 8.97 3.99 -12.39
N CYS A 191 8.08 4.96 -12.19
CA CYS A 191 6.81 5.05 -12.91
C CYS A 191 7.02 5.16 -14.41
N SER A 192 7.85 6.11 -14.85
CA SER A 192 8.03 6.41 -16.26
C SER A 192 8.73 5.28 -17.01
N SER A 193 9.68 4.58 -16.38
CA SER A 193 10.32 3.40 -16.98
C SER A 193 9.39 2.18 -17.03
N SER A 194 8.53 1.99 -16.02
CA SER A 194 7.63 0.82 -15.95
C SER A 194 6.35 0.98 -16.78
N ARG A 195 5.84 2.22 -16.93
CA ARG A 195 4.54 2.54 -17.55
C ARG A 195 4.64 3.44 -18.77
N GLY A 196 5.82 3.99 -19.06
CA GLY A 196 6.07 4.84 -20.23
C GLY A 196 6.47 4.04 -21.47
N ALA A 197 7.29 4.66 -22.32
CA ALA A 197 7.67 4.11 -23.62
C ALA A 197 8.42 2.76 -23.50
N PRO A 198 8.16 1.78 -24.39
CA PRO A 198 8.82 0.47 -24.39
C PRO A 198 10.35 0.49 -24.39
N GLU A 199 10.95 1.52 -24.98
CA GLU A 199 12.40 1.70 -25.06
C GLU A 199 13.07 1.85 -23.68
N MET A 200 12.33 2.28 -22.67
CA MET A 200 12.85 2.51 -21.32
C MET A 200 12.56 1.36 -20.35
N SER A 201 11.88 0.31 -20.82
CA SER A 201 11.42 -0.83 -20.04
C SER A 201 12.55 -1.63 -19.38
N GLU A 202 13.64 -1.82 -20.11
CA GLU A 202 14.82 -2.56 -19.64
C GLU A 202 15.46 -1.89 -18.41
N LEU A 203 15.21 -0.59 -18.21
CA LEU A 203 15.74 0.18 -17.09
C LEU A 203 14.86 0.12 -15.84
N ALA A 204 13.60 -0.31 -15.97
CA ALA A 204 12.64 -0.33 -14.88
C ALA A 204 13.11 -1.13 -13.64
N PRO A 205 13.78 -2.30 -13.76
CA PRO A 205 14.25 -3.03 -12.57
C PRO A 205 15.29 -2.27 -11.76
N TYR A 206 16.13 -1.49 -12.44
CA TYR A 206 17.15 -0.68 -11.81
C TYR A 206 16.53 0.54 -11.13
N TYR A 207 15.59 1.22 -11.77
CA TYR A 207 14.87 2.34 -11.12
C TYR A 207 13.98 1.87 -9.96
N LEU A 208 13.46 0.64 -10.00
CA LEU A 208 12.80 0.02 -8.85
C LEU A 208 13.78 -0.17 -7.68
N THR A 209 14.99 -0.62 -7.96
CA THR A 209 16.05 -0.76 -6.96
C THR A 209 16.41 0.60 -6.34
N VAL A 210 16.54 1.65 -7.17
CA VAL A 210 16.77 3.02 -6.72
C VAL A 210 15.63 3.50 -5.81
N LEU A 211 14.37 3.24 -6.19
CA LEU A 211 13.20 3.58 -5.39
C LEU A 211 13.21 2.89 -4.02
N PHE A 212 13.49 1.59 -3.97
CA PHE A 212 13.55 0.86 -2.70
C PHE A 212 14.69 1.35 -1.80
N ASN A 213 15.86 1.67 -2.36
CA ASN A 213 16.94 2.29 -1.60
C ASN A 213 16.52 3.65 -1.05
N ALA A 214 15.85 4.49 -1.86
CA ALA A 214 15.37 5.80 -1.45
C ALA A 214 14.31 5.73 -0.33
N ILE A 215 13.34 4.80 -0.42
CA ILE A 215 12.37 4.56 0.65
C ILE A 215 13.06 4.03 1.91
N GLY A 216 14.02 3.12 1.75
CA GLY A 216 14.81 2.57 2.86
C GLY A 216 15.53 3.63 3.67
N GLN A 217 16.02 4.71 3.02
CA GLN A 217 16.63 5.85 3.72
C GLN A 217 15.68 6.51 4.73
N LEU A 218 14.36 6.49 4.53
CA LEU A 218 13.40 7.06 5.51
C LEU A 218 13.40 6.32 6.86
N SER A 219 13.90 5.08 6.87
CA SER A 219 14.03 4.26 8.09
C SER A 219 15.40 4.43 8.77
N ILE A 220 16.34 5.14 8.14
CA ILE A 220 17.69 5.37 8.64
C ILE A 220 17.75 6.76 9.30
N PRO A 221 18.05 6.86 10.62
CA PRO A 221 18.16 8.15 11.29
C PRO A 221 19.21 9.06 10.65
N ASN A 222 18.85 10.32 10.39
CA ASN A 222 19.71 11.34 9.79
C ASN A 222 20.31 10.96 8.42
N SER A 223 19.66 10.07 7.68
CA SER A 223 20.05 9.77 6.30
C SER A 223 19.90 10.98 5.39
N GLU A 224 20.54 10.93 4.23
CA GLU A 224 20.52 12.03 3.26
C GLU A 224 19.11 12.37 2.75
N ILE A 225 18.25 11.35 2.61
CA ILE A 225 16.84 11.52 2.19
C ILE A 225 15.90 11.68 3.38
N GLY A 226 16.12 10.91 4.46
CA GLY A 226 15.22 10.84 5.62
C GLY A 226 15.40 11.98 6.61
N ARG A 227 16.51 12.74 6.54
CA ARG A 227 16.68 13.96 7.32
C ARG A 227 15.74 15.05 6.80
N PRO A 228 14.87 15.62 7.66
CA PRO A 228 14.06 16.77 7.29
C PRO A 228 14.95 17.93 6.81
N ALA A 229 14.49 18.64 5.78
CA ALA A 229 15.11 19.89 5.39
C ALA A 229 14.96 20.95 6.49
N ASP A 230 15.90 21.90 6.55
CA ASP A 230 15.80 23.03 7.48
C ASP A 230 14.54 23.87 7.17
N ASP A 231 13.93 24.45 8.20
CA ASP A 231 12.81 25.40 8.08
C ASP A 231 13.27 26.62 7.25
N PRO A 232 12.60 27.06 6.15
CA PRO A 232 11.21 26.79 5.72
C PRO A 232 11.01 25.66 4.69
N HIS A 233 12.05 24.90 4.33
CA HIS A 233 11.97 23.87 3.28
C HIS A 233 11.46 22.51 3.76
N SER A 234 11.17 22.39 5.07
CA SER A 234 10.67 21.17 5.71
C SER A 234 9.30 20.74 5.18
N GLU A 235 8.38 21.69 4.96
CA GLU A 235 7.05 21.40 4.40
C GLU A 235 7.16 20.79 3.00
N GLU A 236 7.94 21.42 2.12
CA GLU A 236 8.13 20.94 0.74
C GLU A 236 8.83 19.58 0.69
N TRP A 237 9.81 19.36 1.57
CA TRP A 237 10.46 18.05 1.70
C TRP A 237 9.42 16.97 2.07
N ALA A 238 8.61 17.22 3.09
CA ALA A 238 7.63 16.23 3.55
C ALA A 238 6.53 16.00 2.52
N PHE A 239 6.00 17.06 1.89
CA PHE A 239 4.96 16.96 0.87
C PHE A 239 5.43 16.12 -0.32
N GLN A 240 6.62 16.41 -0.87
CA GLN A 240 7.16 15.65 -2.00
C GLN A 240 7.53 14.21 -1.60
N THR A 241 8.01 13.98 -0.38
CA THR A 241 8.31 12.64 0.14
C THR A 241 7.03 11.80 0.23
N VAL A 242 5.96 12.35 0.81
CA VAL A 242 4.66 11.69 0.90
C VAL A 242 4.08 11.42 -0.49
N LEU A 243 4.15 12.38 -1.42
CA LEU A 243 3.72 12.17 -2.80
C LEU A 243 4.52 11.05 -3.49
N GLY A 244 5.83 11.00 -3.27
CA GLY A 244 6.69 9.92 -3.75
C GLY A 244 6.27 8.55 -3.22
N LEU A 245 5.90 8.45 -1.94
CA LEU A 245 5.38 7.22 -1.33
C LEU A 245 4.01 6.82 -1.91
N VAL A 246 3.12 7.78 -2.18
CA VAL A 246 1.82 7.51 -2.81
C VAL A 246 2.01 6.95 -4.23
N LEU A 247 2.89 7.57 -5.05
CA LEU A 247 3.22 7.07 -6.38
C LEU A 247 3.84 5.67 -6.34
N ALA A 248 4.72 5.41 -5.37
CA ALA A 248 5.30 4.09 -5.15
C ALA A 248 4.23 3.06 -4.74
N GLY A 249 3.30 3.44 -3.86
CA GLY A 249 2.20 2.61 -3.41
C GLY A 249 1.32 2.15 -4.56
N LEU A 250 0.85 3.08 -5.40
CA LEU A 250 0.00 2.78 -6.56
C LEU A 250 0.63 1.76 -7.54
N LEU A 251 1.95 1.72 -7.63
CA LEU A 251 2.69 0.76 -8.47
C LEU A 251 3.04 -0.56 -7.78
N MET A 252 2.90 -0.66 -6.47
CA MET A 252 3.43 -1.77 -5.67
C MET A 252 2.39 -2.45 -4.79
N GLU A 253 1.19 -1.87 -4.68
CA GLU A 253 0.03 -2.48 -4.05
C GLU A 253 -0.13 -3.94 -4.47
N ALA A 254 -0.47 -4.78 -3.50
CA ALA A 254 -0.56 -6.23 -3.60
C ALA A 254 0.77 -6.96 -3.83
N ASN A 255 1.65 -6.42 -4.68
CA ASN A 255 2.88 -7.08 -5.10
C ASN A 255 4.00 -7.01 -4.04
N VAL A 256 4.11 -5.88 -3.32
CA VAL A 256 5.12 -5.65 -2.28
C VAL A 256 4.44 -5.59 -0.90
N PRO A 257 4.68 -6.56 0.00
CA PRO A 257 4.09 -6.58 1.34
C PRO A 257 4.40 -5.34 2.19
N GLU A 258 5.57 -4.74 1.98
CA GLU A 258 6.05 -3.57 2.71
C GLU A 258 5.27 -2.28 2.39
N THR A 259 4.39 -2.30 1.38
CA THR A 259 3.55 -1.14 1.01
C THR A 259 2.77 -0.57 2.20
N GLY A 260 2.25 -1.43 3.09
CA GLY A 260 1.59 -1.00 4.33
C GLY A 260 2.49 -0.20 5.29
N VAL A 261 3.80 -0.48 5.29
CA VAL A 261 4.79 0.29 6.06
C VAL A 261 5.00 1.66 5.43
N TRP A 262 5.03 1.73 4.10
CA TRP A 262 5.19 3.00 3.37
C TRP A 262 4.00 3.93 3.58
N ILE A 263 2.78 3.40 3.56
CA ILE A 263 1.54 4.11 3.91
C ILE A 263 1.64 4.68 5.32
N SER A 264 2.11 3.88 6.28
CA SER A 264 2.28 4.31 7.67
C SER A 264 3.32 5.43 7.82
N ILE A 265 4.44 5.34 7.08
CA ILE A 265 5.47 6.39 7.04
C ILE A 265 4.89 7.68 6.44
N ALA A 266 4.16 7.59 5.32
CA ALA A 266 3.52 8.72 4.67
C ALA A 266 2.57 9.46 5.62
N TYR A 267 1.73 8.70 6.33
CA TYR A 267 0.81 9.27 7.32
C TYR A 267 1.54 9.95 8.48
N ARG A 268 2.59 9.32 9.02
CA ARG A 268 3.41 9.94 10.07
C ARG A 268 4.01 11.27 9.61
N LEU A 269 4.55 11.33 8.39
CA LEU A 269 5.11 12.56 7.82
C LEU A 269 4.05 13.66 7.66
N ILE A 270 2.82 13.31 7.28
CA ILE A 270 1.70 14.26 7.25
C ILE A 270 1.45 14.83 8.66
N LEU A 271 1.38 13.98 9.68
CA LEU A 271 1.13 14.44 11.05
C LEU A 271 2.23 15.35 11.61
N GLU A 272 3.49 15.11 11.23
CA GLU A 272 4.65 15.85 11.72
C GLU A 272 4.87 17.18 10.98
N HIS A 273 4.54 17.25 9.68
CA HIS A 273 4.94 18.36 8.82
C HIS A 273 3.79 19.13 8.17
N CYS A 274 2.54 18.72 8.34
CA CYS A 274 1.40 19.51 7.87
C CYS A 274 1.38 20.87 8.59
N PRO A 275 1.38 22.00 7.86
CA PRO A 275 1.50 23.32 8.45
C PRO A 275 0.25 23.66 9.29
N PRO A 276 0.38 24.35 10.43
CA PRO A 276 -0.75 24.63 11.33
C PRO A 276 -1.82 25.53 10.69
N HIS A 277 -1.46 26.28 9.65
CA HIS A 277 -2.36 27.14 8.89
C HIS A 277 -2.12 26.87 7.39
N ILE A 278 -3.17 26.44 6.69
CA ILE A 278 -3.16 26.29 5.22
C ILE A 278 -3.59 27.63 4.63
N ASP A 279 -2.64 28.37 4.07
CA ASP A 279 -2.89 29.56 3.27
C ASP A 279 -3.05 29.21 1.78
N GLU A 280 -3.38 30.19 0.93
CA GLU A 280 -3.48 29.97 -0.54
C GLU A 280 -2.15 29.55 -1.18
N LYS A 281 -1.01 29.73 -0.48
CA LYS A 281 0.33 29.37 -0.95
C LYS A 281 0.76 27.97 -0.48
N SER A 282 0.07 27.41 0.51
CA SER A 282 0.35 26.11 1.09
C SER A 282 0.08 25.02 0.07
N ARG A 283 0.85 23.93 0.16
CA ARG A 283 0.58 22.76 -0.70
C ARG A 283 -0.77 22.15 -0.31
N ASP A 284 -1.39 21.43 -1.24
CA ASP A 284 -2.73 20.84 -1.03
C ASP A 284 -2.65 19.56 -0.16
N TRP A 285 -2.28 19.72 1.11
CA TRP A 285 -2.11 18.65 2.09
C TRP A 285 -3.38 17.82 2.29
N ARG A 286 -4.55 18.44 2.14
CA ARG A 286 -5.85 17.77 2.21
C ARG A 286 -5.99 16.70 1.11
N LYS A 287 -5.67 17.08 -0.12
CA LYS A 287 -5.67 16.16 -1.27
C LYS A 287 -4.61 15.08 -1.13
N LEU A 288 -3.42 15.43 -0.64
CA LEU A 288 -2.36 14.46 -0.40
C LEU A 288 -2.75 13.42 0.66
N PHE A 289 -3.38 13.85 1.76
CA PHE A 289 -3.94 12.95 2.77
C PHE A 289 -5.00 12.02 2.18
N THR A 290 -5.90 12.55 1.34
CA THR A 290 -6.90 11.75 0.62
C THR A 290 -6.23 10.69 -0.27
N GLY A 291 -5.14 11.05 -0.96
CA GLY A 291 -4.35 10.08 -1.75
C GLY A 291 -3.75 8.96 -0.91
N VAL A 292 -3.22 9.27 0.28
CA VAL A 292 -2.71 8.25 1.21
C VAL A 292 -3.84 7.34 1.72
N GLN A 293 -5.02 7.91 2.01
CA GLN A 293 -6.20 7.12 2.40
C GLN A 293 -6.65 6.17 1.27
N ILE A 294 -6.67 6.63 0.02
CA ILE A 294 -7.07 5.80 -1.13
C ILE A 294 -6.12 4.62 -1.28
N VAL A 295 -4.80 4.85 -1.31
CA VAL A 295 -3.79 3.78 -1.40
C VAL A 295 -3.91 2.77 -0.26
N ASP A 296 -4.19 3.24 0.97
CA ASP A 296 -4.43 2.37 2.12
C ASP A 296 -5.68 1.49 1.94
N LEU A 297 -6.79 2.08 1.49
CA LEU A 297 -8.05 1.36 1.27
C LEU A 297 -7.96 0.36 0.12
N GLU A 298 -7.32 0.75 -0.98
CA GLU A 298 -7.05 -0.14 -2.12
C GLU A 298 -6.17 -1.31 -1.68
N HIS A 299 -5.05 -1.05 -1.03
CA HIS A 299 -4.18 -2.08 -0.47
C HIS A 299 -4.92 -3.01 0.51
N ALA A 300 -5.67 -2.42 1.44
CA ALA A 300 -6.43 -3.14 2.46
C ALA A 300 -7.51 -4.03 1.85
N SER A 301 -8.18 -3.59 0.79
CA SER A 301 -9.24 -4.35 0.13
C SER A 301 -8.74 -5.65 -0.52
N LEU A 302 -7.55 -5.62 -1.13
CA LEU A 302 -6.98 -6.81 -1.79
C LEU A 302 -6.58 -7.90 -0.79
N HIS A 303 -6.13 -7.48 0.39
CA HIS A 303 -5.68 -8.36 1.47
C HIS A 303 -6.73 -8.59 2.56
N LEU A 304 -7.92 -7.95 2.48
CA LEU A 304 -8.90 -7.86 3.56
C LEU A 304 -8.26 -7.57 4.94
N SER A 305 -7.32 -6.62 4.94
CA SER A 305 -6.67 -6.12 6.14
C SER A 305 -7.34 -4.85 6.66
N CYS A 306 -7.04 -4.48 7.91
CA CYS A 306 -7.57 -3.24 8.47
C CYS A 306 -6.91 -2.06 7.78
N PRO A 307 -7.66 -1.06 7.29
CA PRO A 307 -7.09 0.22 6.90
C PRO A 307 -6.33 0.83 8.09
N VAL A 308 -5.13 1.31 7.86
CA VAL A 308 -4.26 1.89 8.90
C VAL A 308 -4.54 3.38 9.08
N ILE A 309 -4.95 4.05 8.01
CA ILE A 309 -5.24 5.48 8.04
C ILE A 309 -6.64 5.70 8.63
N PRO A 310 -6.79 6.59 9.62
CA PRO A 310 -8.11 6.85 10.19
C PRO A 310 -9.03 7.46 9.13
N LEU A 311 -10.31 7.11 9.21
CA LEU A 311 -11.36 7.68 8.39
C LEU A 311 -11.41 9.20 8.54
N GLU A 312 -11.48 9.68 9.79
CA GLU A 312 -11.49 11.09 10.10
C GLU A 312 -10.05 11.60 10.27
N PRO A 313 -9.66 12.65 9.53
CA PRO A 313 -8.33 13.23 9.71
C PRO A 313 -8.19 13.79 11.13
N PRO A 314 -7.08 13.52 11.83
CA PRO A 314 -6.87 14.02 13.19
C PRO A 314 -6.57 15.51 13.25
N LEU A 315 -6.15 16.12 12.13
CA LEU A 315 -5.84 17.54 12.03
C LEU A 315 -7.03 18.26 11.36
N PRO A 316 -7.61 19.32 11.98
CA PRO A 316 -8.77 20.03 11.42
C PRO A 316 -8.54 20.57 10.00
N MET A 317 -7.32 20.98 9.68
CA MET A 317 -6.95 21.49 8.36
C MET A 317 -7.01 20.46 7.23
N LEU A 318 -6.86 19.17 7.57
CA LEU A 318 -6.96 18.05 6.64
C LEU A 318 -8.41 17.61 6.43
N GLN A 319 -9.37 18.17 7.18
CA GLN A 319 -10.79 17.83 7.00
C GLN A 319 -11.25 18.17 5.60
N VAL A 320 -11.97 17.20 5.02
CA VAL A 320 -12.60 17.30 3.71
C VAL A 320 -14.11 17.51 3.95
N SER A 321 -14.76 18.25 3.05
CA SER A 321 -16.22 18.37 3.08
C SER A 321 -16.86 16.98 3.00
N HIS A 322 -17.90 16.71 3.79
CA HIS A 322 -18.68 15.48 3.66
C HIS A 322 -19.41 15.34 2.32
N ARG A 323 -19.47 16.42 1.53
CA ARG A 323 -20.00 16.42 0.16
C ARG A 323 -18.95 16.03 -0.88
N ASP A 324 -17.67 15.96 -0.49
CA ASP A 324 -16.61 15.53 -1.40
C ASP A 324 -16.78 14.06 -1.77
N GLN A 325 -16.71 13.78 -3.07
CA GLN A 325 -17.07 12.48 -3.62
C GLN A 325 -16.02 11.41 -3.28
N LEU A 326 -14.73 11.76 -3.28
CA LEU A 326 -13.66 10.84 -2.93
C LEU A 326 -13.67 10.52 -1.44
N TYR A 327 -13.95 11.50 -0.59
CA TYR A 327 -14.11 11.29 0.85
C TYR A 327 -15.32 10.38 1.14
N ARG A 328 -16.46 10.55 0.44
CA ARG A 328 -17.62 9.66 0.58
C ARG A 328 -17.29 8.23 0.18
N LEU A 329 -16.63 8.04 -0.96
CA LEU A 329 -16.18 6.72 -1.42
C LEU A 329 -15.24 6.07 -0.40
N SER A 330 -14.24 6.83 0.07
CA SER A 330 -13.29 6.39 1.09
C SER A 330 -13.98 5.96 2.37
N ARG A 331 -15.01 6.70 2.80
CA ARG A 331 -15.81 6.38 4.00
C ARG A 331 -16.59 5.08 3.86
N MET A 332 -17.22 4.85 2.71
CA MET A 332 -17.94 3.61 2.43
C MET A 332 -16.99 2.41 2.49
N MET A 333 -15.84 2.51 1.80
CA MET A 333 -14.78 1.50 1.83
C MET A 333 -14.26 1.24 3.23
N HIS A 334 -13.92 2.30 3.99
CA HIS A 334 -13.36 2.18 5.34
C HIS A 334 -14.31 1.44 6.29
N THR A 335 -15.59 1.85 6.29
CA THR A 335 -16.62 1.25 7.14
C THR A 335 -16.85 -0.22 6.78
N GLY A 336 -16.98 -0.51 5.48
CA GLY A 336 -17.19 -1.86 4.97
C GLY A 336 -16.02 -2.79 5.28
N LEU A 337 -14.79 -2.41 4.91
CA LEU A 337 -13.59 -3.21 5.13
C LEU A 337 -13.33 -3.49 6.61
N THR A 338 -13.50 -2.49 7.48
CA THR A 338 -13.30 -2.64 8.93
C THR A 338 -14.21 -3.71 9.53
N HIS A 339 -15.45 -3.86 9.04
CA HIS A 339 -16.39 -4.87 9.53
C HIS A 339 -15.97 -6.30 9.19
N PHE A 340 -15.36 -6.51 8.00
CA PHE A 340 -15.01 -7.82 7.46
C PHE A 340 -13.56 -8.26 7.71
N THR A 341 -12.69 -7.31 8.04
CA THR A 341 -11.28 -7.56 8.36
C THR A 341 -11.11 -8.58 9.49
N GLY A 342 -10.11 -9.46 9.36
CA GLY A 342 -9.70 -10.38 10.43
C GLY A 342 -10.65 -11.55 10.69
N ARG A 343 -11.69 -11.71 9.86
CA ARG A 343 -12.66 -12.81 9.97
C ARG A 343 -12.22 -14.11 9.30
N GLY A 344 -11.06 -14.12 8.64
CA GLY A 344 -10.54 -15.28 7.91
C GLY A 344 -11.28 -15.56 6.59
N LEU A 345 -11.91 -14.54 6.00
CA LEU A 345 -12.48 -14.64 4.66
C LEU A 345 -11.36 -14.77 3.62
N PRO A 346 -11.58 -15.53 2.52
CA PRO A 346 -10.65 -15.54 1.39
C PRO A 346 -10.44 -14.12 0.86
N THR A 347 -9.18 -13.76 0.61
CA THR A 347 -8.82 -12.45 0.05
C THR A 347 -8.79 -12.54 -1.46
N ILE A 348 -9.03 -11.42 -2.16
CA ILE A 348 -8.90 -11.37 -3.63
C ILE A 348 -7.46 -11.73 -4.02
N TRP A 349 -6.48 -11.26 -3.24
CA TRP A 349 -5.07 -11.52 -3.51
C TRP A 349 -4.69 -13.00 -3.40
N SER A 350 -5.34 -13.79 -2.52
CA SER A 350 -4.98 -15.20 -2.35
C SER A 350 -5.22 -16.03 -3.61
N CYS A 351 -6.16 -15.64 -4.47
CA CYS A 351 -6.42 -16.34 -5.72
C CYS A 351 -5.23 -16.23 -6.72
N PHE A 352 -4.25 -15.33 -6.48
CA PHE A 352 -3.07 -15.10 -7.32
C PHE A 352 -1.75 -15.65 -6.74
N THR A 353 -1.71 -16.02 -5.46
CA THR A 353 -0.45 -16.44 -4.81
C THR A 353 -0.15 -17.93 -4.93
N GLY A 354 -1.03 -18.72 -5.56
CA GLY A 354 -0.79 -20.13 -5.90
C GLY A 354 -0.76 -21.10 -4.71
N TYR A 355 -0.82 -20.59 -3.48
CA TYR A 355 -1.09 -21.42 -2.31
C TYR A 355 -2.57 -21.77 -2.35
N PRO A 356 -2.95 -23.07 -2.38
CA PRO A 356 -4.33 -23.41 -2.12
C PRO A 356 -4.69 -22.72 -0.81
N PRO A 357 -5.82 -21.99 -0.74
CA PRO A 357 -6.28 -21.54 0.56
C PRO A 357 -6.33 -22.81 1.39
N GLU A 358 -5.46 -22.92 2.41
CA GLU A 358 -5.69 -23.93 3.44
C GLU A 358 -7.17 -23.75 3.75
N THR A 359 -7.93 -24.83 3.64
CA THR A 359 -9.37 -24.85 3.94
C THR A 359 -9.52 -24.44 5.39
N SER A 360 -9.36 -23.15 5.66
CA SER A 360 -9.76 -22.48 6.87
C SER A 360 -11.25 -22.48 6.70
N LEU A 361 -11.86 -23.56 7.20
CA LEU A 361 -13.23 -23.53 7.68
C LEU A 361 -13.36 -22.16 8.33
N SER A 362 -14.07 -21.24 7.67
CA SER A 362 -14.25 -19.88 8.17
C SER A 362 -14.70 -20.04 9.60
N THR A 363 -13.82 -19.69 10.55
CA THR A 363 -14.09 -19.90 11.98
C THR A 363 -15.33 -19.13 12.41
N PHE A 364 -15.74 -18.15 11.60
CA PHE A 364 -16.92 -17.33 11.76
C PHE A 364 -17.93 -17.58 10.63
N PRO A 365 -19.16 -18.03 10.95
CA PRO A 365 -20.23 -18.13 9.97
C PRO A 365 -20.68 -16.73 9.53
N PHE A 366 -21.05 -16.59 8.26
CA PHE A 366 -21.65 -15.36 7.73
C PHE A 366 -23.03 -15.13 8.40
N THR A 367 -23.24 -13.94 8.95
CA THR A 367 -24.42 -13.60 9.78
C THR A 367 -25.40 -12.67 9.07
N ALA A 368 -26.61 -12.53 9.61
CA ALA A 368 -27.59 -11.55 9.12
C ALA A 368 -27.09 -10.09 9.25
N ILE A 369 -26.22 -9.80 10.21
CA ILE A 369 -25.59 -8.48 10.37
C ILE A 369 -24.63 -8.23 9.20
N ASP A 370 -23.88 -9.25 8.78
CA ASP A 370 -22.97 -9.16 7.65
C ASP A 370 -23.72 -8.87 6.35
N ALA A 371 -24.83 -9.56 6.13
CA ALA A 371 -25.73 -9.28 5.02
C ALA A 371 -26.27 -7.84 5.05
N ALA A 372 -26.64 -7.33 6.24
CA ALA A 372 -27.15 -5.97 6.39
C ALA A 372 -26.07 -4.91 6.09
N VAL A 373 -24.85 -5.11 6.58
CA VAL A 373 -23.71 -4.21 6.31
C VAL A 373 -23.37 -4.18 4.81
N LEU A 374 -23.37 -5.32 4.14
CA LEU A 374 -23.06 -5.39 2.69
C LEU A 374 -24.16 -4.74 1.85
N ARG A 375 -25.43 -4.99 2.16
CA ARG A 375 -26.55 -4.32 1.48
C ARG A 375 -26.52 -2.81 1.68
N ASP A 376 -26.20 -2.36 2.90
CA ASP A 376 -26.06 -0.93 3.16
C ASP A 376 -24.89 -0.31 2.39
N TRP A 377 -23.75 -0.99 2.34
CA TRP A 377 -22.59 -0.55 1.56
C TRP A 377 -22.92 -0.45 0.06
N ALA A 378 -23.54 -1.47 -0.51
CA ALA A 378 -23.95 -1.46 -1.92
C ALA A 378 -24.96 -0.34 -2.23
N ARG A 379 -25.98 -0.17 -1.38
CA ARG A 379 -26.95 0.93 -1.49
C ARG A 379 -26.25 2.29 -1.50
N GLN A 380 -25.29 2.51 -0.60
CA GLN A 380 -24.56 3.77 -0.55
C GLN A 380 -23.72 4.01 -1.82
N LEU A 381 -23.18 2.95 -2.44
CA LEU A 381 -22.46 3.05 -3.72
C LEU A 381 -23.39 3.41 -4.89
N ASP A 382 -24.58 2.82 -4.96
CA ASP A 382 -25.58 3.18 -5.97
C ASP A 382 -26.05 4.64 -5.81
N GLU A 383 -26.36 5.05 -4.58
CA GLU A 383 -26.72 6.44 -4.27
C GLU A 383 -25.60 7.42 -4.66
N TRP A 384 -24.35 7.05 -4.40
CA TRP A 384 -23.18 7.83 -4.76
C TRP A 384 -23.05 8.02 -6.28
N LEU A 385 -23.22 6.96 -7.08
CA LEU A 385 -23.19 7.04 -8.54
C LEU A 385 -24.32 7.93 -9.08
N VAL A 386 -25.55 7.77 -8.56
CA VAL A 386 -26.72 8.55 -8.98
C VAL A 386 -26.53 10.03 -8.70
N GLU A 387 -26.00 10.38 -7.52
CA GLU A 387 -25.72 11.76 -7.16
C GLU A 387 -24.61 12.37 -8.01
N PHE A 388 -23.53 11.62 -8.28
CA PHE A 388 -22.45 12.07 -9.15
C PHE A 388 -22.95 12.32 -10.58
N SER A 389 -23.77 11.43 -11.11
CA SER A 389 -24.32 11.53 -12.47
C SER A 389 -25.23 12.75 -12.68
N LYS A 390 -25.73 13.37 -11.58
CA LYS A 390 -26.56 14.58 -11.61
C LYS A 390 -25.76 15.87 -11.48
N ALA A 391 -24.46 15.82 -11.21
CA ALA A 391 -23.63 17.01 -11.12
C ALA A 391 -23.38 17.59 -12.54
N GLU A 392 -23.81 18.84 -12.74
CA GLU A 392 -23.71 19.52 -14.04
C GLU A 392 -22.30 20.06 -14.34
N GLU A 393 -21.40 20.08 -13.33
CA GLU A 393 -20.09 20.75 -13.41
C GLU A 393 -18.92 19.83 -13.81
N ASP A 394 -19.15 18.52 -13.97
CA ASP A 394 -18.08 17.53 -14.18
C ASP A 394 -17.80 17.22 -15.67
N THR A 395 -16.54 16.98 -16.02
CA THR A 395 -16.14 16.65 -17.39
C THR A 395 -16.52 15.21 -17.76
N GLU A 396 -16.62 14.89 -19.06
CA GLU A 396 -16.86 13.50 -19.51
C GLU A 396 -15.75 12.53 -19.07
N GLU A 397 -14.51 13.02 -18.95
CA GLU A 397 -13.38 12.25 -18.41
C GLU A 397 -13.59 11.91 -16.93
N ASP A 398 -14.05 12.87 -16.13
CA ASP A 398 -14.38 12.66 -14.71
C ASP A 398 -15.54 11.67 -14.55
N ARG A 399 -16.54 11.72 -15.43
CA ARG A 399 -17.67 10.79 -15.45
C ARG A 399 -17.24 9.36 -15.77
N GLY A 400 -16.42 9.18 -16.80
CA GLY A 400 -15.87 7.87 -17.15
C GLY A 400 -15.07 7.27 -15.99
N LEU A 401 -14.31 8.12 -15.29
CA LEU A 401 -13.54 7.72 -14.14
C LEU A 401 -14.39 7.27 -12.94
N VAL A 402 -15.37 8.09 -12.56
CA VAL A 402 -16.24 7.76 -11.42
C VAL A 402 -17.04 6.50 -11.71
N PHE A 403 -17.51 6.34 -12.94
CA PHE A 403 -18.17 5.12 -13.35
C PHE A 403 -17.25 3.90 -13.25
N ARG A 404 -15.96 4.03 -13.62
CA ARG A 404 -14.96 2.98 -13.36
C ARG A 404 -14.83 2.65 -11.90
N GLN A 405 -14.65 3.66 -11.05
CA GLN A 405 -14.50 3.43 -9.62
C GLN A 405 -15.73 2.74 -9.05
N TYR A 406 -16.95 3.15 -9.45
CA TYR A 406 -18.18 2.47 -9.08
C TYR A 406 -18.17 0.99 -9.48
N VAL A 407 -17.87 0.66 -10.75
CA VAL A 407 -17.90 -0.73 -11.24
C VAL A 407 -16.87 -1.61 -10.50
N LEU A 408 -15.66 -1.10 -10.26
CA LEU A 408 -14.62 -1.84 -9.55
C LEU A 408 -14.98 -2.03 -8.06
N HIS A 409 -15.52 -1.02 -7.41
CA HIS A 409 -15.94 -1.10 -6.01
C HIS A 409 -17.17 -2.00 -5.83
N ARG A 410 -18.11 -2.00 -6.77
CA ARG A 410 -19.21 -2.97 -6.83
C ARG A 410 -18.69 -4.40 -6.85
N LEU A 411 -17.67 -4.67 -7.67
CA LEU A 411 -17.04 -5.98 -7.72
C LEU A 411 -16.34 -6.34 -6.39
N VAL A 412 -15.70 -5.39 -5.70
CA VAL A 412 -15.13 -5.61 -4.36
C VAL A 412 -16.21 -6.03 -3.36
N VAL A 413 -17.31 -5.28 -3.27
CA VAL A 413 -18.40 -5.58 -2.33
C VAL A 413 -18.99 -6.96 -2.61
N LEU A 414 -19.26 -7.28 -3.88
CA LEU A 414 -19.76 -8.60 -4.27
C LEU A 414 -18.73 -9.71 -4.00
N SER A 415 -17.43 -9.43 -4.13
CA SER A 415 -16.37 -10.39 -3.80
C SER A 415 -16.27 -10.68 -2.30
N ILE A 416 -16.58 -9.70 -1.44
CA ILE A 416 -16.64 -9.87 0.03
C ILE A 416 -17.94 -10.59 0.43
N TYR A 417 -19.03 -10.31 -0.28
CA TYR A 417 -20.34 -10.92 -0.03
C TYR A 417 -20.42 -12.38 -0.49
N HIS A 418 -19.95 -12.65 -1.70
CA HIS A 418 -19.93 -13.95 -2.35
C HIS A 418 -18.51 -14.44 -2.56
N PRO A 419 -17.62 -14.51 -1.54
CA PRO A 419 -16.29 -15.04 -1.74
C PRO A 419 -16.51 -16.52 -1.98
N ALA A 420 -16.72 -16.91 -3.24
CA ALA A 420 -17.36 -18.17 -3.60
C ALA A 420 -16.47 -19.27 -3.02
N ARG A 421 -16.92 -19.91 -1.92
CA ARG A 421 -16.07 -20.19 -0.74
C ARG A 421 -14.81 -20.99 -1.08
N GLY A 422 -13.71 -20.25 -1.29
CA GLY A 422 -12.44 -20.77 -1.83
C GLY A 422 -12.07 -20.32 -3.26
N CYS A 423 -12.57 -19.16 -3.73
CA CYS A 423 -12.45 -18.68 -5.12
C CYS A 423 -13.15 -19.60 -6.17
N ASN A 424 -14.25 -20.30 -5.81
CA ASN A 424 -15.02 -21.20 -6.68
C ASN A 424 -16.51 -20.82 -6.76
N LEU A 425 -16.93 -20.28 -7.90
CA LEU A 425 -18.27 -19.79 -8.23
C LEU A 425 -19.38 -20.87 -8.12
N TYR A 426 -19.04 -22.15 -8.22
CA TYR A 426 -20.00 -23.27 -8.14
C TYR A 426 -19.94 -24.03 -6.82
N SER A 427 -19.44 -23.39 -5.75
CA SER A 427 -19.51 -23.97 -4.41
C SER A 427 -20.96 -24.25 -4.01
N ASN A 428 -21.24 -25.34 -3.27
CA ASN A 428 -22.59 -25.71 -2.84
C ASN A 428 -23.31 -24.68 -1.94
N SER A 429 -22.63 -23.58 -1.58
CA SER A 429 -23.13 -22.54 -0.68
C SER A 429 -23.62 -21.27 -1.38
N ILE A 430 -23.51 -21.17 -2.71
CA ILE A 430 -23.91 -19.99 -3.48
C ILE A 430 -25.20 -20.28 -4.27
N THR A 431 -26.14 -19.34 -4.30
CA THR A 431 -27.38 -19.50 -5.07
C THR A 431 -27.20 -19.09 -6.54
N PRO A 432 -28.08 -19.53 -7.46
CA PRO A 432 -28.03 -19.10 -8.86
C PRO A 432 -28.16 -17.58 -9.04
N GLU A 433 -28.96 -16.92 -8.21
CA GLU A 433 -29.15 -15.47 -8.24
C GLU A 433 -27.85 -14.73 -7.84
N GLU A 434 -27.19 -15.22 -6.79
CA GLU A 434 -25.91 -14.72 -6.31
C GLU A 434 -24.79 -14.90 -7.36
N GLN A 435 -24.77 -16.06 -8.03
CA GLN A 435 -23.87 -16.33 -9.16
C GLN A 435 -24.10 -15.34 -10.31
N TYR A 436 -25.37 -15.09 -10.64
CA TYR A 436 -25.74 -14.17 -11.72
C TYR A 436 -25.30 -12.73 -11.42
N GLU A 437 -25.54 -12.21 -10.22
CA GLU A 437 -25.15 -10.83 -9.86
C GLU A 437 -23.63 -10.63 -9.91
N LEU A 438 -22.86 -11.61 -9.42
CA LEU A 438 -21.40 -11.58 -9.46
C LEU A 438 -20.88 -11.66 -10.91
N LEU A 439 -21.44 -12.54 -11.74
CA LEU A 439 -21.07 -12.65 -13.17
C LEU A 439 -21.40 -11.36 -13.93
N LEU A 440 -22.56 -10.76 -13.68
CA LEU A 440 -22.97 -9.50 -14.30
C LEU A 440 -21.97 -8.38 -13.98
N SER A 441 -21.57 -8.24 -12.71
CA SER A 441 -20.58 -7.24 -12.30
C SER A 441 -19.18 -7.52 -12.86
N ALA A 442 -18.78 -8.78 -12.97
CA ALA A 442 -17.51 -9.16 -13.58
C ALA A 442 -17.48 -8.84 -15.09
N ARG A 443 -18.56 -9.12 -15.82
CA ARG A 443 -18.71 -8.75 -17.24
C ARG A 443 -18.70 -7.24 -17.45
N ALA A 444 -19.37 -6.48 -16.59
CA ALA A 444 -19.33 -5.01 -16.60
C ALA A 444 -17.90 -4.49 -16.47
N THR A 445 -17.14 -5.05 -15.54
CA THR A 445 -15.73 -4.69 -15.33
C THR A 445 -14.90 -4.94 -16.58
N LEU A 446 -15.04 -6.10 -17.22
CA LEU A 446 -14.30 -6.42 -18.45
C LEU A 446 -14.71 -5.54 -19.64
N LYS A 447 -16.02 -5.30 -19.83
CA LYS A 447 -16.52 -4.43 -20.91
C LYS A 447 -16.01 -3.00 -20.77
N LEU A 448 -16.04 -2.45 -19.55
CA LEU A 448 -15.52 -1.12 -19.28
C LEU A 448 -14.02 -1.02 -19.59
N HIS A 449 -13.26 -2.04 -19.21
CA HIS A 449 -11.82 -2.09 -19.45
C HIS A 449 -11.44 -2.08 -20.95
N LEU A 450 -12.32 -2.54 -21.86
CA LEU A 450 -11.99 -2.58 -23.30
C LEU A 450 -11.60 -1.21 -23.85
N ASN A 451 -12.34 -0.17 -23.48
CA ASN A 451 -12.21 1.18 -24.01
C ASN A 451 -11.39 2.11 -23.10
N ASP A 452 -10.96 1.62 -21.93
CA ASP A 452 -10.25 2.42 -20.95
C ASP A 452 -8.73 2.15 -21.01
N ASN A 453 -7.97 3.20 -21.32
CA ASN A 453 -6.51 3.21 -21.31
C ASN A 453 -5.92 3.98 -20.11
N SER A 454 -6.77 4.53 -19.23
CA SER A 454 -6.36 5.31 -18.06
C SER A 454 -6.13 4.45 -16.81
N ILE A 455 -6.10 3.13 -16.98
CA ILE A 455 -5.89 2.15 -15.90
C ILE A 455 -4.42 2.08 -15.55
N TRP A 456 -4.10 2.47 -14.32
CA TRP A 456 -2.72 2.75 -13.94
C TRP A 456 -2.30 2.13 -12.60
N SER A 457 -3.21 2.03 -11.62
CA SER A 457 -2.90 1.39 -10.33
C SER A 457 -2.84 -0.13 -10.46
N ASN A 458 -2.04 -0.74 -9.59
CA ASN A 458 -2.02 -2.19 -9.46
C ASN A 458 -3.38 -2.73 -8.98
N TRP A 459 -4.07 -1.99 -8.11
CA TRP A 459 -5.40 -2.35 -7.66
C TRP A 459 -6.39 -2.55 -8.81
N ASP A 460 -6.48 -1.58 -9.73
CA ASP A 460 -7.36 -1.68 -10.90
C ASP A 460 -7.05 -2.96 -11.71
N LEU A 461 -5.76 -3.23 -11.97
CA LEU A 461 -5.32 -4.41 -12.73
C LEU A 461 -5.70 -5.72 -12.04
N VAL A 462 -5.51 -5.81 -10.72
CA VAL A 462 -5.88 -6.98 -9.93
C VAL A 462 -7.39 -7.20 -9.97
N MET A 463 -8.19 -6.14 -9.80
CA MET A 463 -9.66 -6.23 -9.83
C MET A 463 -10.20 -6.66 -11.20
N ILE A 464 -9.63 -6.15 -12.29
CA ILE A 464 -10.03 -6.54 -13.65
C ILE A 464 -9.61 -7.98 -13.95
N THR A 465 -8.42 -8.39 -13.51
CA THR A 465 -7.98 -9.78 -13.64
C THR A 465 -8.88 -10.72 -12.84
N TRP A 466 -9.28 -10.30 -11.64
CA TRP A 466 -10.24 -11.04 -10.81
C TRP A 466 -11.59 -11.20 -11.49
N ALA A 467 -12.10 -10.13 -12.13
CA ALA A 467 -13.30 -10.20 -12.96
C ALA A 467 -13.17 -11.23 -14.09
N ALA A 468 -12.03 -11.25 -14.79
CA ALA A 468 -11.75 -12.24 -15.83
C ALA A 468 -11.77 -13.68 -15.28
N LEU A 469 -11.20 -13.92 -14.10
CA LEU A 469 -11.23 -15.23 -13.44
C LEU A 469 -12.65 -15.66 -13.06
N ILE A 470 -13.50 -14.74 -12.59
CA ILE A 470 -14.92 -15.02 -12.31
C ILE A 470 -15.65 -15.42 -13.61
N VAL A 471 -15.45 -14.68 -14.69
CA VAL A 471 -16.09 -14.98 -16.00
C VAL A 471 -15.59 -16.31 -16.56
N ILE A 472 -14.31 -16.63 -16.41
CA ILE A 472 -13.77 -17.94 -16.80
C ILE A 472 -14.51 -19.06 -16.06
N GLN A 473 -14.70 -18.94 -14.74
CA GLN A 473 -15.49 -19.92 -13.99
C GLN A 473 -16.91 -19.98 -14.55
N GLY A 474 -17.55 -18.83 -14.78
CA GLY A 474 -18.85 -18.74 -15.47
C GLY A 474 -18.94 -19.59 -16.74
N ILE A 475 -17.92 -19.54 -17.58
CA ILE A 475 -17.83 -20.35 -18.81
C ILE A 475 -17.72 -21.85 -18.48
N GLU A 476 -16.87 -22.24 -17.51
CA GLU A 476 -16.66 -23.63 -17.10
C GLU A 476 -17.95 -24.31 -16.60
N GLY A 477 -18.83 -23.57 -15.92
CA GLY A 477 -20.14 -24.09 -15.50
C GLY A 477 -21.30 -23.69 -16.42
N GLY A 478 -21.04 -23.39 -17.70
CA GLY A 478 -22.07 -23.31 -18.74
C GLY A 478 -22.84 -21.98 -18.81
N ALA A 479 -22.41 -20.95 -18.09
CA ALA A 479 -23.01 -19.61 -18.08
C ALA A 479 -22.37 -18.65 -19.10
N SER A 480 -21.73 -19.15 -20.16
CA SER A 480 -20.96 -18.35 -21.14
C SER A 480 -21.84 -17.37 -21.94
N GLU A 481 -21.35 -16.15 -22.14
CA GLU A 481 -21.86 -15.19 -23.12
C GLU A 481 -20.95 -15.08 -24.37
N PRO A 482 -21.46 -14.60 -25.52
CA PRO A 482 -20.71 -14.60 -26.78
C PRO A 482 -19.38 -13.82 -26.75
N ASP A 483 -19.33 -12.75 -25.97
CA ASP A 483 -18.18 -11.84 -25.91
C ASP A 483 -17.18 -12.18 -24.80
N ASP A 484 -17.49 -13.11 -23.90
CA ASP A 484 -16.72 -13.35 -22.68
C ASP A 484 -15.25 -13.71 -22.99
N LEU A 485 -15.02 -14.74 -23.81
CA LEU A 485 -13.67 -15.17 -24.18
C LEU A 485 -12.90 -14.10 -24.96
N ARG A 486 -13.59 -13.29 -25.77
CA ARG A 486 -12.96 -12.19 -26.51
C ARG A 486 -12.47 -11.13 -25.53
N ASN A 487 -13.30 -10.73 -24.58
CA ASN A 487 -12.97 -9.69 -23.61
C ASN A 487 -11.83 -10.13 -22.67
N ILE A 488 -11.84 -11.40 -22.24
CA ILE A 488 -10.74 -11.99 -21.46
C ILE A 488 -9.42 -11.96 -22.24
N ARG A 489 -9.44 -12.33 -23.53
CA ARG A 489 -8.23 -12.30 -24.38
C ARG A 489 -7.71 -10.88 -24.58
N ILE A 490 -8.59 -9.90 -24.78
CA ILE A 490 -8.18 -8.49 -24.89
C ILE A 490 -7.49 -8.04 -23.61
N HIS A 491 -8.04 -8.38 -22.44
CA HIS A 491 -7.38 -8.05 -21.16
C HIS A 491 -6.01 -8.74 -21.03
N LEU A 492 -5.91 -10.01 -21.39
CA LEU A 492 -4.64 -10.75 -21.39
C LEU A 492 -3.60 -10.09 -22.31
N ASP A 493 -4.00 -9.65 -23.49
CA ASP A 493 -3.11 -8.95 -24.42
C ASP A 493 -2.70 -7.57 -23.87
N LYS A 494 -3.61 -6.84 -23.22
CA LYS A 494 -3.27 -5.59 -22.50
C LYS A 494 -2.27 -5.84 -21.36
N LEU A 495 -2.40 -6.94 -20.61
CA LEU A 495 -1.44 -7.32 -19.58
C LEU A 495 -0.06 -7.66 -20.14
N ARG A 496 0.02 -8.20 -21.37
CA ARG A 496 1.28 -8.52 -22.05
C ARG A 496 2.02 -7.32 -22.63
N LEU A 497 1.36 -6.16 -22.75
CA LEU A 497 1.99 -4.91 -23.16
C LEU A 497 2.83 -4.31 -21.99
N THR A 498 3.76 -5.09 -21.45
CA THR A 498 4.49 -4.78 -20.22
C THR A 498 5.97 -4.55 -20.36
N ASN A 499 6.38 -3.59 -19.54
CA ASN A 499 7.73 -3.16 -19.27
C ASN A 499 8.07 -3.31 -17.77
N GLU A 500 7.27 -4.08 -17.02
CA GLU A 500 7.39 -4.18 -15.57
C GLU A 500 8.62 -5.02 -15.17
N PRO A 501 9.35 -4.57 -14.13
CA PRO A 501 10.48 -5.32 -13.62
C PRO A 501 10.07 -6.59 -12.87
N LYS A 502 10.93 -7.61 -12.89
CA LYS A 502 10.71 -8.84 -12.13
C LYS A 502 10.97 -8.62 -10.62
N PRO A 503 10.14 -9.18 -9.71
CA PRO A 503 8.92 -9.96 -9.99
C PRO A 503 7.75 -9.07 -10.43
N SER A 504 7.28 -9.27 -11.66
CA SER A 504 6.20 -8.45 -12.23
C SER A 504 4.86 -8.92 -11.66
N LEU A 505 4.04 -7.96 -11.24
CA LEU A 505 2.65 -8.22 -10.88
C LEU A 505 1.93 -8.83 -12.08
N ARG A 506 2.07 -8.18 -13.25
CA ARG A 506 1.36 -8.61 -14.46
C ARG A 506 1.79 -10.00 -14.92
N ASP A 507 3.04 -10.42 -14.76
CA ASP A 507 3.46 -11.81 -15.00
C ASP A 507 2.67 -12.80 -14.12
N LYS A 508 2.45 -12.48 -12.83
CA LYS A 508 1.63 -13.32 -11.93
C LYS A 508 0.17 -13.38 -12.39
N LEU A 509 -0.39 -12.23 -12.80
CA LEU A 509 -1.77 -12.13 -13.30
C LEU A 509 -1.95 -12.93 -14.61
N ILE A 510 -1.02 -12.78 -15.56
CA ILE A 510 -0.97 -13.53 -16.83
C ILE A 510 -0.90 -15.02 -16.56
N ALA A 511 0.06 -15.47 -15.76
CA ALA A 511 0.24 -16.89 -15.46
C ALA A 511 -1.04 -17.51 -14.86
N ARG A 512 -1.69 -16.79 -13.94
CA ARG A 512 -2.93 -17.24 -13.31
C ARG A 512 -4.11 -17.29 -14.30
N LEU A 513 -4.23 -16.31 -15.19
CA LEU A 513 -5.26 -16.29 -16.22
C LEU A 513 -5.06 -17.39 -17.25
N GLU A 514 -3.84 -17.57 -17.77
CA GLU A 514 -3.52 -18.61 -18.75
C GLU A 514 -3.79 -20.00 -18.20
N GLN A 515 -3.40 -20.25 -16.94
CA GLN A 515 -3.72 -21.48 -16.24
C GLN A 515 -5.23 -21.75 -16.20
N SER A 516 -6.04 -20.71 -15.93
CA SER A 516 -7.50 -20.84 -15.88
C SER A 516 -8.13 -21.02 -17.27
N ILE A 517 -7.61 -20.35 -18.31
CA ILE A 517 -8.11 -20.49 -19.69
C ILE A 517 -7.86 -21.90 -20.23
N GLN A 518 -6.73 -22.52 -19.86
CA GLN A 518 -6.44 -23.92 -20.22
C GLN A 518 -7.47 -24.90 -19.61
N GLY A 519 -7.98 -24.60 -18.41
CA GLY A 519 -9.05 -25.36 -17.77
C GLY A 519 -10.31 -25.45 -18.64
N VAL A 520 -10.78 -24.31 -19.16
CA VAL A 520 -11.94 -24.21 -20.07
C VAL A 520 -11.78 -25.06 -21.34
N GLN A 521 -10.57 -25.14 -21.89
CA GLN A 521 -10.29 -25.87 -23.13
C GLN A 521 -10.24 -27.40 -22.94
N THR A 522 -10.24 -27.87 -21.69
CA THR A 522 -10.21 -29.28 -21.35
C THR A 522 -11.63 -29.71 -20.94
N PRO A 523 -12.41 -30.40 -21.79
CA PRO A 523 -13.79 -30.72 -21.47
C PRO A 523 -13.86 -31.60 -20.21
N SER A 524 -14.45 -31.05 -19.14
CA SER A 524 -14.71 -31.82 -17.93
C SER A 524 -15.78 -32.87 -18.21
N PRO A 525 -15.57 -34.15 -17.87
CA PRO A 525 -16.56 -35.21 -18.07
C PRO A 525 -17.86 -34.98 -17.27
N SER A 526 -17.85 -34.06 -16.30
CA SER A 526 -19.01 -33.67 -15.50
C SER A 526 -19.94 -32.67 -16.21
N ALA A 527 -19.49 -32.00 -17.28
CA ALA A 527 -20.27 -30.98 -18.00
C ALA A 527 -21.41 -31.57 -18.86
N LEU A 528 -21.49 -32.90 -18.98
CA LEU A 528 -22.49 -33.59 -19.80
C LEU A 528 -23.81 -33.88 -19.05
N ASN A 529 -23.91 -33.61 -17.75
CA ASN A 529 -25.02 -34.10 -16.93
C ASN A 529 -25.91 -33.05 -16.24
N ASP A 530 -25.80 -31.76 -16.55
CA ASP A 530 -26.81 -30.82 -16.05
C ASP A 530 -27.03 -29.59 -16.96
N PRO A 531 -27.91 -29.67 -17.96
CA PRO A 531 -28.46 -28.48 -18.60
C PRO A 531 -29.57 -27.92 -17.68
N MET A 532 -29.25 -27.58 -16.44
CA MET A 532 -30.17 -26.79 -15.61
C MET A 532 -29.97 -25.32 -15.94
N GLY A 533 -30.85 -24.85 -16.82
CA GLY A 533 -30.74 -23.54 -17.44
C GLY A 533 -30.75 -22.39 -16.43
N LEU A 534 -29.87 -21.42 -16.67
CA LEU A 534 -30.04 -20.01 -16.29
C LEU A 534 -31.21 -19.34 -17.04
N ALA A 535 -32.22 -20.12 -17.46
CA ALA A 535 -33.49 -19.59 -17.93
C ALA A 535 -34.25 -19.13 -16.69
N MET A 536 -34.07 -17.86 -16.34
CA MET A 536 -34.80 -17.15 -15.30
C MET A 536 -36.26 -17.63 -15.24
N SER A 537 -36.64 -18.26 -14.14
CA SER A 537 -38.01 -18.14 -13.67
C SER A 537 -38.28 -16.63 -13.55
N ARG A 538 -39.23 -16.12 -14.33
CA ARG A 538 -39.79 -14.76 -14.25
C ARG A 538 -40.53 -14.54 -12.92
N SER A 539 -39.88 -14.84 -11.81
CA SER A 539 -40.26 -14.34 -10.52
C SER A 539 -39.82 -12.88 -10.48
N LEU A 540 -40.78 -11.95 -10.40
CA LEU A 540 -40.55 -10.52 -10.20
C LEU A 540 -39.99 -10.20 -8.80
N ASP A 541 -39.56 -11.22 -8.04
CA ASP A 541 -38.94 -11.06 -6.74
C ASP A 541 -37.47 -10.69 -6.91
N TYR A 542 -37.19 -9.39 -6.95
CA TYR A 542 -35.85 -8.81 -6.98
C TYR A 542 -35.29 -8.55 -5.57
N SER A 543 -35.93 -9.07 -4.51
CA SER A 543 -35.50 -8.82 -3.12
C SER A 543 -34.12 -9.39 -2.77
N TRP A 544 -33.57 -10.25 -3.63
CA TRP A 544 -32.23 -10.82 -3.51
C TRP A 544 -31.13 -9.90 -4.06
N GLN A 545 -31.46 -8.98 -4.98
CA GLN A 545 -30.49 -8.08 -5.60
C GLN A 545 -29.92 -7.12 -4.56
N ILE A 546 -28.59 -6.97 -4.56
CA ILE A 546 -27.92 -6.04 -3.65
C ILE A 546 -27.65 -4.70 -4.31
N PHE A 547 -27.26 -4.74 -5.59
CA PHE A 547 -27.03 -3.54 -6.38
C PHE A 547 -28.10 -3.35 -7.45
N ASP A 548 -28.42 -2.10 -7.74
CA ASP A 548 -29.28 -1.73 -8.86
C ASP A 548 -28.63 -2.14 -10.19
N GLN A 549 -29.37 -2.90 -11.00
CA GLN A 549 -28.91 -3.32 -12.32
C GLN A 549 -29.00 -2.19 -13.35
N ALA A 550 -29.92 -1.23 -13.17
CA ALA A 550 -30.05 -0.07 -14.06
C ALA A 550 -28.75 0.75 -14.13
N SER A 551 -27.98 0.76 -13.04
CA SER A 551 -26.64 1.38 -12.99
C SER A 551 -25.67 0.84 -14.05
N LEU A 552 -25.91 -0.35 -14.62
CA LEU A 552 -25.08 -0.96 -15.67
C LEU A 552 -25.67 -0.84 -17.09
N GLU A 553 -26.82 -0.18 -17.27
CA GLU A 553 -27.42 0.09 -18.59
C GLU A 553 -26.46 0.78 -19.58
N PRO A 554 -25.59 1.74 -19.19
CA PRO A 554 -24.65 2.37 -20.11
C PRO A 554 -23.70 1.37 -20.80
N LEU A 555 -23.51 0.17 -20.24
CA LEU A 555 -22.66 -0.88 -20.80
C LEU A 555 -23.43 -1.88 -21.68
N GLY A 556 -24.73 -1.67 -21.89
CA GLY A 556 -25.60 -2.55 -22.68
C GLY A 556 -25.66 -3.99 -22.13
N LEU A 557 -25.46 -4.15 -20.81
CA LEU A 557 -25.50 -5.45 -20.12
C LEU A 557 -26.90 -5.79 -19.61
N VAL A 558 -27.78 -4.80 -19.55
CA VAL A 558 -29.18 -4.94 -19.17
C VAL A 558 -30.02 -4.58 -20.39
N GLN A 559 -30.92 -5.46 -20.83
CA GLN A 559 -31.84 -5.13 -21.92
C GLN A 559 -32.82 -4.06 -21.42
N PRO A 560 -33.04 -2.95 -22.16
CA PRO A 560 -34.09 -2.02 -21.82
C PRO A 560 -35.43 -2.77 -21.88
N MET A 561 -36.20 -2.72 -20.79
CA MET A 561 -37.60 -3.14 -20.82
C MET A 561 -38.36 -2.16 -21.73
N GLU A 562 -38.48 -2.49 -23.01
CA GLU A 562 -39.49 -1.86 -23.85
C GLU A 562 -40.86 -2.14 -23.24
N LEU A 563 -41.45 -1.09 -22.65
CA LEU A 563 -42.87 -1.04 -22.32
C LEU A 563 -43.66 -1.12 -23.64
N ASN A 564 -43.85 -2.34 -24.15
CA ASN A 564 -44.87 -2.60 -25.15
C ASN A 564 -46.24 -2.50 -24.47
N GLY A 565 -46.76 -1.26 -24.42
CA GLY A 565 -48.15 -0.98 -24.13
C GLY A 565 -49.01 -1.49 -25.28
N GLY A 566 -49.82 -2.51 -24.98
CA GLY A 566 -51.03 -2.86 -25.71
C GLY A 566 -52.25 -2.32 -24.98
#